data_AF-A0A2N5ZH64-F1
#
_entry.id   AF-A0A2N5ZH64-F1
#
_cell.length_a   1.000
_cell.length_b   1.000
_cell.length_c   1.000
_cell.angle_alpha   90.00
_cell.angle_beta   90.00
_cell.angle_gamma   90.00
#
_symmetry.space_group_name_H-M   'P 1'
#
loop_
_entity.id
_entity.type
_entity.pdbx_description
1 polymer ?
#
loop_
_entity_poly.entity_id
_entity_poly.type
_entity_poly.pdbx_seq_one_letter_code
_entity_poly.pdbx_strand_id
1 'polypeptide(L)' 'ISNLIGQTVYRQKVTSINTNINISDFDSGVYLVIMRNTKNQRIEKLIIK' A
#
# COMPACT_ATOMS: atom_id res chain seq x y z
N ILE A 1 0.50 -1.30 2.82
CA ILE A 1 1.66 -0.72 2.12
C ILE A 1 2.87 -0.99 2.98
N SER A 2 3.93 -1.50 2.37
CA SER A 2 5.18 -1.83 3.06
C SER A 2 6.37 -1.17 2.38
N ASN A 3 7.36 -0.74 3.14
CA ASN A 3 8.63 -0.24 2.58
C ASN A 3 9.54 -1.42 2.14
N LEU A 4 10.68 -1.11 1.53
CA LEU A 4 11.61 -2.13 0.99
C LEU A 4 12.21 -3.06 2.06
N ILE A 5 12.25 -2.64 3.32
CA ILE A 5 12.72 -3.50 4.43
C ILE A 5 11.60 -4.40 4.99
N GLY A 6 10.41 -4.40 4.38
CA GLY A 6 9.29 -5.26 4.75
C GLY A 6 8.40 -4.72 5.87
N GLN A 7 8.69 -3.54 6.42
CA GLN A 7 7.86 -2.91 7.45
C GLN A 7 6.54 -2.43 6.84
N THR A 8 5.42 -2.81 7.47
CA THR A 8 4.10 -2.28 7.10
C THR A 8 3.95 -0.85 7.64
N VAL A 9 3.92 0.13 6.75
CA VAL A 9 3.76 1.55 7.11
C VAL A 9 2.30 2.02 7.08
N TYR A 10 1.44 1.30 6.34
CA TYR A 10 0.01 1.59 6.29
C TYR A 10 -0.82 0.33 6.12
N ARG A 11 -1.93 0.23 6.85
CA ARG A 11 -2.89 -0.87 6.76
C ARG A 11 -4.30 -0.35 7.02
N GLN A 12 -5.20 -0.66 6.09
CA GLN A 12 -6.62 -0.33 6.21
C GLN A 12 -7.45 -1.49 5.65
N LYS A 13 -8.63 -1.70 6.23
CA LYS A 13 -9.68 -2.55 5.66
C LYS A 13 -10.66 -1.64 4.92
N VAL A 14 -10.90 -1.92 3.64
CA VAL A 14 -11.82 -1.16 2.79
C VAL A 14 -12.95 -2.08 2.33
N THR A 15 -14.15 -1.52 2.17
CA THR A 15 -15.33 -2.23 1.62
C THR A 15 -15.65 -1.82 0.19
N SER A 16 -15.11 -0.69 -0.28
CA SER A 16 -15.20 -0.20 -1.67
C SER A 16 -13.84 -0.16 -2.35
N ILE A 17 -13.83 -0.46 -3.65
CA ILE A 17 -12.61 -0.39 -4.48
C ILE A 17 -12.12 1.05 -4.67
N ASN A 18 -13.03 2.03 -4.70
CA ASN A 18 -12.68 3.44 -4.81
C ASN A 18 -12.32 3.98 -3.43
N THR A 19 -11.07 3.79 -3.02
CA THR A 19 -10.51 4.34 -1.78
C THR A 19 -9.25 5.14 -2.10
N ASN A 20 -9.19 6.38 -1.62
CA ASN A 20 -8.00 7.21 -1.71
C ASN A 20 -7.16 7.05 -0.43
N ILE A 21 -5.84 7.02 -0.57
CA ILE A 21 -4.89 6.95 0.53
C ILE A 21 -4.01 8.18 0.44
N ASN A 22 -3.95 8.98 1.50
CA ASN A 22 -2.99 10.08 1.59
C ASN A 22 -1.60 9.51 1.89
N ILE A 23 -0.61 9.88 1.09
CA ILE A 23 0.79 9.44 1.19
C ILE A 23 1.75 10.61 1.41
N SER A 24 1.26 11.80 1.76
CA SER A 24 2.08 13.01 1.97
C SER A 24 3.20 12.82 2.98
N ASP A 25 2.98 11.97 3.97
CA ASP A 25 3.88 11.78 5.11
C ASP A 25 4.84 10.60 4.91
N PHE A 26 4.82 9.99 3.73
CA PHE A 26 5.70 8.86 3.41
C PHE A 26 7.01 9.40 2.87
N ASP A 27 8.12 8.89 3.40
CA ASP A 27 9.44 9.22 2.87
C ASP A 27 9.56 8.84 1.38
N SER A 28 10.36 9.60 0.64
CA SER A 28 10.72 9.27 -0.75
C SER A 28 11.30 7.87 -0.82
N GLY A 29 10.86 7.06 -1.77
CA GLY A 29 11.33 5.68 -1.90
C GLY A 29 10.38 4.76 -2.64
N VAL A 30 10.68 3.46 -2.56
CA VAL A 30 9.90 2.40 -3.18
C VAL A 30 9.09 1.66 -2.13
N TYR A 31 7.81 1.45 -2.43
CA TYR A 31 6.88 0.77 -1.56
C TYR A 31 6.15 -0.35 -2.31
N LEU A 32 5.70 -1.35 -1.57
CA LEU A 32 4.84 -2.42 -2.03
C LEU A 32 3.42 -2.19 -1.51
N VAL A 33 2.47 -2.05 -2.43
CA VAL A 33 1.04 -1.97 -2.14
C VAL A 33 0.45 -3.36 -2.27
N ILE A 34 0.03 -3.93 -1.15
CA ILE A 34 -0.59 -5.26 -1.10
C ILE A 34 -2.08 -5.07 -0.85
N MET A 35 -2.89 -5.45 -1.83
CA MET A 35 -4.35 -5.49 -1.74
C MET A 35 -4.78 -6.95 -1.73
N ARG A 36 -5.54 -7.35 -0.71
CA ARG A 36 -5.99 -8.74 -0.58
C ARG A 36 -7.41 -8.82 -0.06
N ASN A 37 -8.15 -9.81 -0.55
CA ASN A 37 -9.40 -10.27 0.03
C ASN A 37 -9.29 -11.78 0.32
N THR A 38 -10.40 -12.44 0.63
CA THR A 38 -10.40 -13.88 0.96
C THR A 38 -10.08 -14.80 -0.23
N LYS A 39 -10.12 -14.28 -1.47
CA LYS A 39 -9.96 -15.07 -2.70
C LYS A 39 -8.75 -14.65 -3.54
N ASN A 40 -8.35 -13.38 -3.48
CA ASN A 40 -7.40 -12.77 -4.39
C ASN A 40 -6.37 -11.92 -3.63
N GLN A 41 -5.17 -11.85 -4.19
CA GLN A 41 -4.11 -10.95 -3.78
C GLN A 41 -3.52 -10.25 -5.00
N ARG A 42 -3.32 -8.94 -4.88
CA ARG A 42 -2.65 -8.10 -5.87
C ARG A 42 -1.52 -7.33 -5.18
N ILE A 43 -0.36 -7.29 -5.83
CA ILE A 43 0.82 -6.57 -5.35
C ILE A 43 1.20 -5.57 -6.44
N GLU A 44 1.37 -4.32 -6.04
CA GLU A 44 1.78 -3.23 -6.92
C GLU A 44 3.00 -2.51 -6.36
N LYS A 45 3.84 -1.97 -7.25
CA LYS A 45 5.00 -1.15 -6.88
C LYS A 45 4.60 0.32 -6.91
N LEU A 46 4.81 1.04 -5.82
CA LEU A 46 4.63 2.49 -5.70
C LEU A 46 6.00 3.16 -5.56
N ILE A 47 6.23 4.23 -6.31
CA ILE A 47 7.45 5.04 -6.23
C ILE A 47 7.03 6.44 -5.80
N ILE A 48 7.54 6.89 -4.65
CA ILE A 48 7.34 8.24 -4.11
C ILE A 48 8.64 9.01 -4.34
N LYS A 49 8.53 10.21 -4.90
CA LYS A 49 9.64 11.11 -5.21
C LYS A 49 9.72 12.24 -4.21
#